data_AF-A0A7I9ZHT8-F1
#
_entry.id   AF-A0A7I9ZHT8-F1
#
_cell.length_a   1.000
_cell.length_b   1.000
_cell.length_c   1.000
_cell.angle_alpha   90.00
_cell.angle_beta   90.00
_cell.angle_gamma   90.00
#
_symmetry.space_group_name_H-M   'P 1'
#
loop_
_entity.id
_entity.type
_entity.pdbx_description
1 polymer ?
#
loop_
_entity_poly.entity_id
_entity_poly.type
_entity_poly.pdbx_seq_one_letter_code
_entity_poly.pdbx_strand_id
1 'polypeptide(L)'
;MSAPSKVVPVEALFGLPTRSRAVLSPDGTRVAYLAPWHDRLNVFVRAVDSDWATPDDGTTADAPDRFAAAASYTGMSDLGDLVESVVPFARRAVVNSYLRYIGDPDDPRQAADMLARSPITRVQDITAPMLLIHGANDVRVDRRHSDRIVDALRARGAEVEYLLNQAEGHWFINPDSNIELYRTLERFLAKHLGARSSETRLVSA
;
A
#
# COMPACT_ATOMS: atom_id res chain seq x y z
N MET A 1 -32.72 -23.73 -32.30
CA MET A 1 -33.03 -22.35 -31.86
C MET A 1 -32.01 -21.99 -30.80
N SER A 2 -31.18 -20.96 -31.03
CA SER A 2 -30.18 -20.52 -30.04
C SER A 2 -30.89 -19.93 -28.83
N ALA A 3 -30.42 -20.25 -27.62
CA ALA A 3 -30.96 -19.64 -26.41
C ALA A 3 -30.83 -18.10 -26.53
N PRO A 4 -31.84 -17.32 -26.11
CA PRO A 4 -31.74 -15.87 -26.11
C PRO A 4 -30.53 -15.45 -25.27
N SER A 5 -29.76 -14.47 -25.75
CA SER A 5 -28.59 -13.99 -25.01
C SER A 5 -29.05 -13.43 -23.66
N LYS A 6 -28.35 -13.81 -22.59
CA LYS A 6 -28.57 -13.22 -21.27
C LYS A 6 -28.20 -11.73 -21.35
N VAL A 7 -29.20 -10.86 -21.32
CA VAL A 7 -29.01 -9.42 -21.23
C VAL A 7 -28.63 -9.09 -19.79
N VAL A 8 -27.57 -8.28 -19.60
CA VAL A 8 -27.14 -7.80 -18.28
C VAL A 8 -28.03 -6.60 -17.90
N PRO A 9 -28.66 -6.58 -16.72
CA PRO A 9 -29.43 -5.42 -16.26
C PRO A 9 -28.59 -4.15 -16.23
N VAL A 10 -29.19 -3.00 -16.54
CA VAL A 10 -28.52 -1.68 -16.56
C VAL A 10 -27.93 -1.37 -15.17
N GLU A 11 -28.67 -1.68 -14.12
CA GLU A 11 -28.25 -1.49 -12.73
C GLU A 11 -27.04 -2.35 -12.37
N ALA A 12 -26.95 -3.57 -12.92
CA ALA A 12 -25.80 -4.45 -12.73
C ALA A 12 -24.58 -3.97 -13.53
N LEU A 13 -24.81 -3.39 -14.71
CA LEU A 13 -23.73 -2.86 -15.57
C LEU A 13 -23.14 -1.54 -15.02
N PHE A 14 -23.98 -0.66 -14.46
CA PHE A 14 -23.57 0.65 -13.94
C PHE A 14 -23.47 0.71 -12.41
N GLY A 15 -23.71 -0.40 -11.72
CA GLY A 15 -23.50 -0.51 -10.28
C GLY A 15 -22.04 -0.30 -9.89
N LEU A 16 -21.81 0.03 -8.62
CA LEU A 16 -20.46 0.14 -8.09
C LEU A 16 -19.80 -1.24 -8.14
N PRO A 17 -18.62 -1.37 -8.77
CA PRO A 17 -17.95 -2.65 -8.86
C PRO A 17 -17.49 -3.10 -7.47
N THR A 18 -17.83 -4.33 -7.09
CA THR A 18 -17.32 -4.94 -5.84
C THR A 18 -15.86 -5.35 -5.93
N ARG A 19 -15.33 -5.49 -7.16
CA ARG A 19 -13.94 -5.80 -7.49
C ARG A 19 -13.45 -4.87 -8.59
N SER A 20 -12.24 -4.35 -8.48
CA SER A 20 -11.65 -3.44 -9.46
C SER A 20 -10.19 -3.76 -9.74
N ARG A 21 -9.65 -3.20 -10.84
CA ARG A 21 -8.23 -3.35 -11.24
C ARG A 21 -7.74 -4.81 -11.29
N ALA A 22 -8.57 -5.70 -11.83
CA ALA A 22 -8.19 -7.10 -11.99
C ALA A 22 -7.02 -7.25 -12.96
N VAL A 23 -6.03 -8.06 -12.61
CA VAL A 23 -4.86 -8.41 -13.42
C VAL A 23 -4.66 -9.93 -13.38
N LEU A 24 -4.51 -10.53 -14.55
CA LEU A 24 -4.21 -11.96 -14.70
C LEU A 24 -2.70 -12.20 -14.51
N SER A 25 -2.33 -13.26 -13.78
CA SER A 25 -0.94 -13.68 -13.67
C SER A 25 -0.37 -14.07 -15.05
N PRO A 26 0.94 -13.92 -15.30
CA PRO A 26 1.55 -14.29 -16.58
C PRO A 26 1.33 -15.76 -16.98
N ASP A 27 1.22 -16.66 -15.99
CA ASP A 27 0.93 -18.09 -16.21
C ASP A 27 -0.58 -18.39 -16.38
N GLY A 28 -1.45 -17.39 -16.30
CA GLY A 28 -2.88 -17.51 -16.48
C GLY A 28 -3.61 -18.25 -15.34
N THR A 29 -2.95 -18.53 -14.22
CA THR A 29 -3.53 -19.35 -13.14
C THR A 29 -4.22 -18.54 -12.05
N ARG A 30 -3.89 -17.25 -11.90
CA ARG A 30 -4.38 -16.39 -10.80
C ARG A 30 -4.83 -15.04 -11.29
N VAL A 31 -5.76 -14.42 -10.56
CA VAL A 31 -6.18 -13.04 -10.74
C VAL A 31 -5.92 -12.27 -9.45
N ALA A 32 -5.20 -11.16 -9.56
CA ALA A 32 -5.08 -10.17 -8.49
C ALA A 32 -6.09 -9.04 -8.72
N TYR A 33 -6.77 -8.57 -7.68
CA TYR A 33 -7.76 -7.49 -7.80
C TYR A 33 -7.92 -6.71 -6.49
N LEU A 34 -8.58 -5.57 -6.56
CA LEU A 34 -8.92 -4.74 -5.39
C LEU A 34 -10.37 -4.95 -5.00
N ALA A 35 -10.63 -5.23 -3.72
CA ALA A 35 -11.96 -5.32 -3.15
C ALA A 35 -11.96 -4.80 -1.69
N PRO A 36 -13.10 -4.33 -1.16
CA PRO A 36 -13.20 -3.90 0.22
C PRO A 36 -13.21 -5.09 1.20
N TRP A 37 -12.56 -4.92 2.34
CA TRP A 37 -12.60 -5.81 3.51
C TRP A 37 -12.58 -4.94 4.77
N HIS A 38 -13.56 -5.11 5.66
CA HIS A 38 -13.80 -4.23 6.82
C HIS A 38 -13.63 -2.72 6.51
N ASP A 39 -14.33 -2.24 5.47
CA ASP A 39 -14.29 -0.85 5.01
C ASP A 39 -12.92 -0.33 4.54
N ARG A 40 -11.96 -1.25 4.30
CA ARG A 40 -10.63 -0.95 3.76
C ARG A 40 -10.43 -1.65 2.41
N LEU A 41 -9.84 -0.94 1.46
CA LEU A 41 -9.48 -1.54 0.17
C LEU A 41 -8.28 -2.48 0.34
N ASN A 42 -8.42 -3.73 -0.11
CA ASN A 42 -7.40 -4.77 0.02
C ASN A 42 -7.06 -5.36 -1.35
N VAL A 43 -5.87 -5.97 -1.44
CA VAL A 43 -5.45 -6.76 -2.60
C VAL A 43 -5.80 -8.22 -2.35
N PHE A 44 -6.61 -8.79 -3.22
CA PHE A 44 -6.95 -10.20 -3.21
C PHE A 44 -6.25 -10.91 -4.37
N VAL A 45 -5.84 -12.15 -4.15
CA VAL A 45 -5.31 -13.03 -5.19
C VAL A 45 -6.06 -14.35 -5.12
N ARG A 46 -6.73 -14.73 -6.20
CA ARG A 46 -7.50 -15.98 -6.30
C ARG A 46 -7.13 -16.76 -7.55
N ALA A 47 -7.31 -18.07 -7.52
CA ALA A 47 -7.16 -18.88 -8.72
C ALA A 47 -8.27 -18.52 -9.72
N VAL A 48 -7.97 -18.58 -11.02
CA VAL A 48 -8.96 -18.23 -12.08
C VAL A 48 -10.22 -19.08 -11.99
N ASP A 49 -10.10 -20.33 -11.51
CA ASP A 49 -11.18 -21.30 -11.33
C ASP A 49 -11.86 -21.27 -9.95
N SER A 50 -11.55 -20.26 -9.12
CA SER A 50 -12.18 -20.09 -7.80
C SER A 50 -13.69 -19.83 -7.92
N ASP A 51 -14.45 -20.08 -6.85
CA ASP A 51 -15.85 -19.66 -6.78
C ASP A 51 -15.97 -18.12 -6.67
N TRP A 52 -16.14 -17.46 -7.82
CA TRP A 52 -16.28 -16.01 -7.91
C TRP A 52 -17.62 -15.47 -7.38
N ALA A 53 -18.59 -16.33 -7.08
CA ALA A 53 -19.87 -15.93 -6.49
C ALA A 53 -19.73 -15.60 -4.99
N THR A 54 -18.77 -16.23 -4.30
CA THR A 54 -18.47 -15.91 -2.89
C THR A 54 -17.93 -14.47 -2.77
N PRO A 55 -18.53 -13.61 -1.91
CA PRO A 55 -18.06 -12.25 -1.65
C PRO A 55 -16.69 -12.21 -0.97
N ASP A 56 -15.96 -11.10 -1.14
CA ASP A 56 -14.67 -10.86 -0.48
C ASP A 56 -14.83 -10.03 0.81
N ASP A 57 -16.03 -10.03 1.40
CA ASP A 57 -16.45 -9.16 2.51
C ASP A 57 -15.89 -9.56 3.89
N GLY A 58 -15.09 -10.63 3.95
CA GLY A 58 -14.44 -11.07 5.18
C GLY A 58 -15.36 -11.80 6.16
N THR A 59 -16.57 -12.17 5.75
CA THR A 59 -17.53 -12.90 6.62
C THR A 59 -17.22 -14.40 6.76
N THR A 60 -16.21 -14.91 6.05
CA THR A 60 -15.75 -16.29 6.22
C THR A 60 -14.98 -16.43 7.54
N ALA A 61 -15.21 -17.54 8.25
CA ALA A 61 -14.61 -17.81 9.56
C ALA A 61 -13.07 -17.88 9.58
N ASP A 62 -12.43 -17.84 8.40
CA ASP A 62 -10.98 -17.94 8.20
C ASP A 62 -10.29 -16.57 7.96
N ALA A 63 -11.00 -15.45 8.14
CA ALA A 63 -10.42 -14.13 7.93
C ALA A 63 -9.31 -13.83 8.95
N PRO A 64 -8.08 -13.49 8.52
CA PRO A 64 -6.97 -13.27 9.44
C PRO A 64 -7.20 -11.98 10.26
N ASP A 65 -6.96 -12.07 11.57
CA ASP A 65 -7.02 -10.93 12.50
C ASP A 65 -5.72 -10.11 12.52
N ARG A 66 -4.66 -10.59 11.84
CA ARG A 66 -3.35 -9.94 11.72
C ARG A 66 -2.71 -10.12 10.34
N PHE A 67 -1.88 -9.14 9.96
CA PHE A 67 -1.08 -9.19 8.73
C PHE A 67 0.25 -9.93 8.96
N ALA A 68 0.62 -10.81 8.02
CA ALA A 68 1.89 -11.53 8.07
C ALA A 68 3.11 -10.64 7.77
N ALA A 69 2.92 -9.58 6.99
CA ALA A 69 3.91 -8.53 6.71
C ALA A 69 3.20 -7.31 6.09
N ALA A 70 3.87 -6.16 6.07
CA ALA A 70 3.37 -4.95 5.43
C ALA A 70 4.48 -4.21 4.67
N ALA A 71 4.12 -3.60 3.55
CA ALA A 71 5.00 -2.73 2.77
C ALA A 71 4.40 -1.33 2.66
N SER A 72 5.19 -0.30 2.95
CA SER A 72 4.81 1.10 2.85
C SER A 72 5.71 1.81 1.85
N TYR A 73 5.12 2.40 0.82
CA TYR A 73 5.82 3.16 -0.21
C TYR A 73 5.46 4.65 -0.07
N THR A 74 6.48 5.49 0.12
CA THR A 74 6.35 6.95 0.33
C THR A 74 5.28 7.33 1.37
N GLY A 75 5.25 6.55 2.47
CA GLY A 75 4.23 6.67 3.51
C GLY A 75 4.40 7.91 4.40
N MET A 76 3.28 8.56 4.70
CA MET A 76 3.19 9.73 5.61
C MET A 76 3.08 9.24 7.05
N SER A 77 4.05 9.57 7.91
CA SER A 77 4.05 9.13 9.31
C SER A 77 3.58 10.19 10.30
N ASP A 78 3.64 11.46 9.93
CA ASP A 78 3.28 12.60 10.75
C ASP A 78 2.49 13.60 9.89
N LEU A 79 1.25 13.87 10.26
CA LEU A 79 0.36 14.68 9.46
C LEU A 79 0.67 16.17 9.58
N GLY A 80 1.16 16.63 10.73
CA GLY A 80 1.57 18.04 10.91
C GLY A 80 2.81 18.31 10.07
N ASP A 81 3.83 17.48 10.24
CA ASP A 81 5.07 17.59 9.49
C ASP A 81 4.85 17.49 7.99
N LEU A 82 3.95 16.61 7.53
CA LEU A 82 3.61 16.50 6.12
C LEU A 82 3.15 17.84 5.52
N VAL A 83 2.35 18.62 6.26
CA VAL A 83 1.84 19.91 5.77
C VAL A 83 2.92 20.98 5.81
N GLU A 84 3.76 20.98 6.85
CA GLU A 84 4.84 21.94 7.05
C GLU A 84 6.01 21.72 6.10
N SER A 85 6.36 20.47 5.80
CA SER A 85 7.58 20.09 5.07
C SER A 85 7.43 20.19 3.55
N VAL A 86 6.23 20.47 3.03
CA VAL A 86 6.03 20.58 1.58
C VAL A 86 6.86 21.74 1.02
N VAL A 87 7.74 21.43 0.06
CA VAL A 87 8.60 22.45 -0.55
C VAL A 87 7.79 23.56 -1.25
N PRO A 88 8.27 24.82 -1.26
CA PRO A 88 7.46 25.97 -1.71
C PRO A 88 6.85 25.83 -3.11
N PHE A 89 7.58 25.24 -4.06
CA PHE A 89 7.09 25.08 -5.43
C PHE A 89 5.99 24.01 -5.56
N ALA A 90 5.99 22.99 -4.69
CA ALA A 90 4.97 21.93 -4.66
C ALA A 90 3.75 22.33 -3.82
N ARG A 91 3.93 23.23 -2.85
CA ARG A 91 2.90 23.66 -1.88
C ARG A 91 1.59 24.04 -2.55
N ARG A 92 1.62 24.87 -3.60
CA ARG A 92 0.41 25.33 -4.30
C ARG A 92 -0.45 24.18 -4.85
N ALA A 93 0.16 23.05 -5.21
CA ALA A 93 -0.56 21.92 -5.79
C ALA A 93 -1.26 21.05 -4.74
N VAL A 94 -0.78 21.02 -3.50
CA VAL A 94 -1.25 20.05 -2.48
C VAL A 94 -1.88 20.70 -1.25
N VAL A 95 -1.52 21.95 -0.92
CA VAL A 95 -1.89 22.59 0.35
C VAL A 95 -3.39 22.72 0.56
N ASN A 96 -4.15 23.01 -0.50
CA ASN A 96 -5.61 23.15 -0.39
C ASN A 96 -6.28 21.84 0.06
N SER A 97 -5.80 20.72 -0.48
CA SER A 97 -6.29 19.39 -0.10
C SER A 97 -5.86 19.04 1.31
N TYR A 98 -4.63 19.37 1.70
CA TYR A 98 -4.11 19.09 3.03
C TYR A 98 -4.85 19.89 4.11
N LEU A 99 -4.98 21.20 3.96
CA LEU A 99 -5.71 22.03 4.93
C LEU A 99 -7.18 21.61 5.05
N ARG A 100 -7.81 21.18 3.94
CA ARG A 100 -9.22 20.76 3.94
C ARG A 100 -9.46 19.41 4.61
N TYR A 101 -8.58 18.42 4.39
CA TYR A 101 -8.83 17.02 4.79
C TYR A 101 -7.93 16.52 5.92
N ILE A 102 -6.79 17.16 6.14
CA ILE A 102 -5.80 16.79 7.15
C ILE A 102 -5.87 17.75 8.33
N GLY A 103 -5.89 19.05 8.06
CA GLY A 103 -5.96 20.10 9.07
C GLY A 103 -4.89 21.18 8.87
N ASP A 104 -5.04 22.27 9.62
CA ASP A 104 -4.12 23.39 9.68
C ASP A 104 -3.17 23.24 10.89
N PRO A 105 -1.86 23.04 10.69
CA PRO A 105 -0.91 22.94 11.80
C PRO A 105 -0.77 24.24 12.60
N ASP A 106 -1.16 25.40 12.04
CA ASP A 106 -1.12 26.69 12.72
C ASP A 106 -2.28 26.87 13.72
N ASP A 107 -3.34 26.03 13.66
CA ASP A 107 -4.40 25.96 14.68
C ASP A 107 -4.06 24.88 15.72
N PRO A 108 -3.80 25.25 16.99
CA PRO A 108 -3.40 24.28 18.02
C PRO A 108 -4.36 23.11 18.21
N ARG A 109 -5.67 23.31 17.99
CA ARG A 109 -6.66 22.23 18.11
C ARG A 109 -6.55 21.25 16.96
N GLN A 110 -6.31 21.76 15.75
CA GLN A 110 -6.13 20.91 14.57
C GLN A 110 -4.77 20.22 14.61
N ALA A 111 -3.71 20.89 15.03
CA ALA A 111 -2.40 20.29 15.23
C ALA A 111 -2.46 19.10 16.22
N ALA A 112 -3.19 19.24 17.33
CA ALA A 112 -3.40 18.15 18.28
C ALA A 112 -4.16 16.96 17.67
N ASP A 113 -5.21 17.22 16.88
CA ASP A 113 -5.95 16.19 16.15
C ASP A 113 -5.08 15.49 15.09
N MET A 114 -4.30 16.26 14.32
CA MET A 114 -3.36 15.75 13.33
C MET A 114 -2.35 14.79 13.97
N LEU A 115 -1.77 15.17 15.12
CA LEU A 115 -0.86 14.30 15.86
C LEU A 115 -1.57 13.02 16.34
N ALA A 116 -2.77 13.13 16.92
CA ALA A 116 -3.53 11.97 17.42
C ALA A 116 -3.87 10.94 16.31
N ARG A 117 -4.01 11.39 15.06
CA ARG A 117 -4.25 10.54 13.89
C ARG A 117 -2.97 10.11 13.17
N SER A 118 -1.82 10.67 13.52
CA SER A 118 -0.55 10.38 12.85
C SER A 118 -0.03 8.97 13.18
N PRO A 119 0.38 8.17 12.17
CA PRO A 119 0.92 6.82 12.40
C PRO A 119 2.11 6.77 13.36
N ILE A 120 2.93 7.82 13.44
CA ILE A 120 4.08 7.91 14.34
C ILE A 120 3.70 7.71 15.83
N THR A 121 2.46 8.05 16.21
CA THR A 121 1.97 7.87 17.58
C THR A 121 1.59 6.42 17.92
N ARG A 122 1.46 5.57 16.91
CA ARG A 122 1.05 4.16 17.03
C ARG A 122 2.12 3.18 16.54
N VAL A 123 3.38 3.62 16.42
CA VAL A 123 4.46 2.73 15.99
C VAL A 123 4.55 1.49 16.87
N GLN A 124 4.25 1.61 18.17
CA GLN A 124 4.26 0.48 19.10
C GLN A 124 3.28 -0.63 18.73
N ASP A 125 2.19 -0.30 18.03
CA ASP A 125 1.16 -1.25 17.61
C ASP A 125 1.55 -2.04 16.35
N ILE A 126 2.63 -1.65 15.66
CA ILE A 126 3.11 -2.33 14.46
C ILE A 126 3.83 -3.61 14.86
N THR A 127 3.19 -4.77 14.77
CA THR A 127 3.83 -6.05 15.16
C THR A 127 4.30 -6.89 13.98
N ALA A 128 3.81 -6.60 12.78
CA ALA A 128 4.20 -7.32 11.57
C ALA A 128 5.57 -6.84 11.05
N PRO A 129 6.35 -7.71 10.38
CA PRO A 129 7.50 -7.29 9.59
C PRO A 129 7.14 -6.19 8.60
N MET A 130 8.01 -5.19 8.48
CA MET A 130 7.76 -4.00 7.65
C MET A 130 8.83 -3.84 6.56
N LEU A 131 8.41 -3.55 5.33
CA LEU A 131 9.26 -2.99 4.28
C LEU A 131 8.87 -1.53 4.05
N LEU A 132 9.79 -0.60 4.28
CA LEU A 132 9.60 0.80 3.89
C LEU A 132 10.37 1.08 2.60
N ILE A 133 9.75 1.80 1.67
CA ILE A 133 10.33 2.21 0.39
C ILE A 133 10.15 3.72 0.26
N HIS A 134 11.22 4.43 -0.07
CA HIS A 134 11.18 5.88 -0.24
C HIS A 134 12.20 6.37 -1.27
N GLY A 135 11.88 7.42 -2.03
CA GLY A 135 12.86 8.13 -2.85
C GLY A 135 13.51 9.27 -2.08
N ALA A 136 14.84 9.39 -2.15
CA ALA A 136 15.57 10.40 -1.37
C ALA A 136 15.23 11.84 -1.76
N ASN A 137 14.69 12.05 -2.97
CA ASN A 137 14.35 13.36 -3.52
C ASN A 137 12.82 13.59 -3.57
N ASP A 138 12.05 12.93 -2.71
CA ASP A 138 10.61 13.15 -2.62
C ASP A 138 10.31 14.57 -2.09
N VAL A 139 9.69 15.38 -2.94
CA VAL A 139 9.34 16.78 -2.66
C VAL A 139 7.90 16.95 -2.14
N ARG A 140 7.14 15.85 -2.03
CA ARG A 140 5.76 15.81 -1.56
C ARG A 140 5.68 15.27 -0.13
N VAL A 141 6.44 14.20 0.14
CA VAL A 141 6.54 13.57 1.44
C VAL A 141 8.03 13.48 1.76
N ASP A 142 8.51 14.24 2.74
CA ASP A 142 9.94 14.20 3.08
C ASP A 142 10.33 12.79 3.55
N ARG A 143 11.51 12.29 3.13
CA ARG A 143 12.00 10.96 3.51
C ARG A 143 12.04 10.74 5.02
N ARG A 144 12.16 11.83 5.80
CA ARG A 144 12.10 11.84 7.27
C ARG A 144 10.87 11.11 7.80
N HIS A 145 9.77 11.08 7.06
CA HIS A 145 8.60 10.29 7.44
C HIS A 145 8.90 8.79 7.55
N SER A 146 9.63 8.23 6.59
CA SER A 146 10.06 6.84 6.65
C SER A 146 11.22 6.65 7.62
N ASP A 147 12.20 7.54 7.65
CA ASP A 147 13.36 7.45 8.56
C ASP A 147 12.89 7.30 10.02
N ARG A 148 11.96 8.14 10.48
CA ARG A 148 11.43 8.08 11.86
C ARG A 148 10.75 6.74 12.18
N ILE A 149 10.00 6.18 11.24
CA ILE A 149 9.34 4.88 11.43
C ILE A 149 10.40 3.78 11.49
N VAL A 150 11.35 3.76 10.55
CA VAL A 150 12.44 2.77 10.52
C VAL A 150 13.23 2.82 11.82
N ASP A 151 13.63 4.00 12.28
CA ASP A 151 14.40 4.18 13.51
C ASP A 151 13.62 3.71 14.73
N ALA A 152 12.35 4.09 14.85
CA ALA A 152 11.49 3.66 15.96
C ALA A 152 11.23 2.14 15.95
N LEU A 153 11.10 1.52 14.77
CA LEU A 153 10.98 0.07 14.62
C LEU A 153 12.28 -0.65 15.01
N ARG A 154 13.43 -0.16 14.55
CA ARG A 154 14.75 -0.73 14.88
C ARG A 154 15.09 -0.60 16.35
N ALA A 155 14.79 0.54 16.97
CA ALA A 155 15.09 0.81 18.38
C ALA A 155 14.46 -0.20 19.34
N ARG A 156 13.34 -0.83 18.95
CA ARG A 156 12.67 -1.89 19.71
C ARG A 156 12.91 -3.31 19.18
N GLY A 157 13.81 -3.47 18.21
CA GLY A 157 14.13 -4.77 17.61
C GLY A 157 13.04 -5.37 16.72
N ALA A 158 12.12 -4.55 16.19
CA ALA A 158 11.14 -5.02 15.21
C ALA A 158 11.83 -5.33 13.87
N GLU A 159 11.30 -6.31 13.14
CA GLU A 159 11.80 -6.65 11.82
C GLU A 159 11.39 -5.58 10.80
N VAL A 160 12.38 -4.84 10.29
CA VAL A 160 12.16 -3.77 9.32
C VAL A 160 13.26 -3.72 8.26
N GLU A 161 12.84 -3.69 7.01
CA GLU A 161 13.67 -3.43 5.83
C GLU A 161 13.40 -2.02 5.30
N TYR A 162 14.45 -1.34 4.81
CA TYR A 162 14.32 0.01 4.26
C TYR A 162 15.04 0.15 2.93
N LEU A 163 14.27 0.40 1.86
CA LEU A 163 14.77 0.75 0.54
C LEU A 163 14.67 2.27 0.34
N LEU A 164 15.80 2.96 0.54
CA LEU A 164 15.95 4.37 0.19
C LEU A 164 16.70 4.50 -1.14
N ASN A 165 15.99 4.84 -2.21
CA ASN A 165 16.61 5.03 -3.51
C ASN A 165 17.05 6.50 -3.70
N GLN A 166 18.36 6.72 -3.93
CA GLN A 166 18.95 8.06 -4.02
C GLN A 166 18.65 8.80 -5.33
N ALA A 167 18.22 8.10 -6.37
CA ALA A 167 17.94 8.67 -7.69
C ALA A 167 16.46 9.03 -7.89
N GLU A 168 15.58 8.60 -6.98
CA GLU A 168 14.14 8.74 -7.11
C GLU A 168 13.53 9.78 -6.17
N GLY A 169 12.31 10.20 -6.49
CA GLY A 169 11.47 11.05 -5.64
C GLY A 169 10.21 10.31 -5.20
N HIS A 170 9.06 10.97 -5.30
CA HIS A 170 7.77 10.41 -4.85
C HIS A 170 7.36 9.13 -5.60
N TRP A 171 7.73 9.05 -6.86
CA TRP A 171 7.54 7.86 -7.68
C TRP A 171 8.91 7.43 -8.19
N PHE A 172 9.11 6.12 -8.27
CA PHE A 172 10.24 5.52 -8.94
C PHE A 172 9.92 5.54 -10.43
N ILE A 173 10.62 6.39 -11.16
CA ILE A 173 10.38 6.59 -12.60
C ILE A 173 11.44 5.83 -13.41
N ASN A 174 12.68 5.77 -12.93
CA ASN A 174 13.73 5.09 -13.69
C ASN A 174 13.46 3.58 -13.75
N PRO A 175 13.68 2.94 -14.91
CA PRO A 175 13.47 1.49 -15.05
C PRO A 175 14.29 0.67 -14.06
N ASP A 176 15.55 1.02 -13.83
CA ASP A 176 16.43 0.30 -12.91
C ASP A 176 15.94 0.38 -11.45
N SER A 177 15.50 1.55 -11.02
CA SER A 177 14.88 1.74 -9.70
C SER A 177 13.58 0.94 -9.56
N ASN A 178 12.75 0.88 -10.61
CA ASN A 178 11.55 0.03 -10.61
C ASN A 178 11.91 -1.46 -10.47
N ILE A 179 12.95 -1.91 -11.17
CA ILE A 179 13.44 -3.30 -11.05
C ILE A 179 13.92 -3.56 -9.62
N GLU A 180 14.69 -2.65 -9.02
CA GLU A 180 15.12 -2.75 -7.62
C GLU A 180 13.94 -2.81 -6.64
N LEU A 181 12.96 -1.91 -6.82
CA LEU A 181 11.72 -1.85 -6.05
C LEU A 181 10.97 -3.18 -6.07
N TYR A 182 10.64 -3.68 -7.26
CA TYR A 182 9.84 -4.88 -7.40
C TYR A 182 10.59 -6.13 -6.95
N ARG A 183 11.90 -6.24 -7.20
CA ARG A 183 12.71 -7.34 -6.66
C ARG A 183 12.75 -7.33 -5.14
N THR A 184 12.91 -6.16 -4.54
CA THR A 184 12.95 -6.02 -3.07
C THR A 184 11.60 -6.37 -2.46
N LEU A 185 10.50 -5.85 -3.02
CA LEU A 185 9.15 -6.17 -2.59
C LEU A 185 8.85 -7.67 -2.75
N GLU A 186 9.22 -8.27 -3.88
CA GLU A 186 9.03 -9.70 -4.13
C GLU A 186 9.79 -10.55 -3.10
N ARG A 187 11.09 -10.29 -2.88
CA ARG A 187 11.89 -11.04 -1.90
C ARG A 187 11.31 -10.93 -0.50
N PHE A 188 10.91 -9.73 -0.08
CA PHE A 188 10.30 -9.48 1.22
C PHE A 188 8.99 -10.26 1.39
N LEU A 189 8.08 -10.15 0.42
CA LEU A 189 6.81 -10.88 0.47
C LEU A 189 7.02 -12.40 0.40
N ALA A 190 7.95 -12.89 -0.41
CA ALA A 190 8.28 -14.31 -0.49
C ALA A 190 8.73 -14.87 0.86
N LYS A 191 9.64 -14.15 1.55
CA LYS A 191 10.13 -14.49 2.88
C LYS A 191 9.02 -14.59 3.93
N HIS A 192 8.04 -13.67 3.91
CA HIS A 192 7.02 -13.58 4.96
C HIS A 192 5.70 -14.30 4.64
N LEU A 193 5.39 -14.55 3.37
CA LEU A 193 4.18 -15.25 2.94
C LEU A 193 4.41 -16.74 2.62
N GLY A 194 5.65 -17.24 2.77
CA GLY A 194 6.00 -18.63 2.49
C GLY A 194 5.99 -18.99 1.00
N ALA A 195 6.11 -17.99 0.11
CA ALA A 195 6.17 -18.19 -1.34
C ALA A 195 7.63 -18.31 -1.83
N ARG A 196 7.84 -19.02 -2.95
CA ARG A 196 9.18 -19.10 -3.60
C ARG A 196 9.48 -17.78 -4.33
N SER A 197 10.66 -17.20 -4.14
CA SER A 197 11.12 -16.00 -4.88
C SER A 197 11.54 -16.34 -6.31
N SER A 198 11.43 -15.38 -7.24
CA SER A 198 11.88 -15.50 -8.64
C SER A 198 13.38 -15.79 -8.79
N GLU A 199 14.22 -15.27 -7.89
CA GLU A 199 15.66 -15.59 -7.84
C GLU A 199 15.91 -17.09 -7.66
N THR A 200 15.04 -17.78 -6.91
CA THR A 200 15.15 -19.23 -6.71
C THR A 200 14.86 -20.02 -7.99
N ARG A 201 14.10 -19.47 -8.95
CA ARG A 201 13.83 -20.14 -10.24
C ARG A 201 14.98 -20.00 -11.24
N LEU A 202 15.74 -18.89 -11.18
CA LEU A 202 16.83 -18.61 -12.12
C LEU A 202 18.09 -19.45 -11.88
N VAL A 203 18.29 -19.96 -10.66
CA VAL A 203 19.44 -20.82 -10.32
C VAL A 203 19.15 -22.31 -10.58
N SER A 204 17.91 -22.66 -10.90
CA SER A 204 17.44 -24.04 -11.14
C SER A 204 17.02 -24.32 -12.59
N ALA A 205 17.51 -23.54 -13.55
CA ALA A 205 17.31 -23.74 -14.99
C ALA A 205 18.60 -24.17 -15.69
#